data_AF-A0A660Z7G4-F1
#
_entry.id   AF-A0A660Z7G4-F1
#
_cell.length_a   1.000
_cell.length_b   1.000
_cell.length_c   1.000
_cell.angle_alpha   90.00
_cell.angle_beta   90.00
_cell.angle_gamma   90.00
#
_symmetry.space_group_name_H-M   'P 1'
#
loop_
_entity.id
_entity.type
_entity.pdbx_description
1 polymer ?
#
loop_
_entity_poly.entity_id
_entity_poly.type
_entity_poly.pdbx_seq_one_letter_code
_entity_poly.pdbx_strand_id
1 'polypeptide(L)' 'MKKTAVKIAIGAIKFYRRFVSPVFPHTCRFYPTCSEYSIEALKKYGIFKGSLKSVWRIVRCNPLNPGGYDPVR' A
#
# COMPACT_ATOMS: atom_id res chain seq x y z
N MET A 1 -6.03 20.53 -6.93
CA MET A 1 -6.55 19.77 -5.76
C MET A 1 -6.26 18.25 -5.81
N LYS A 2 -6.47 17.53 -6.94
CA LYS A 2 -6.31 16.04 -7.00
C LYS A 2 -4.90 15.50 -6.67
N LYS A 3 -3.82 16.23 -6.99
CA LYS A 3 -2.42 15.78 -6.75
C LYS A 3 -1.93 16.00 -5.31
N THR A 4 -2.50 16.96 -4.59
CA THR A 4 -2.07 17.28 -3.21
C THR A 4 -2.47 16.17 -2.25
N ALA A 5 -3.72 15.67 -2.35
CA ALA A 5 -4.21 14.56 -1.53
C ALA A 5 -3.36 13.28 -1.71
N VAL A 6 -2.97 12.97 -2.96
CA VAL A 6 -2.09 11.83 -3.26
C VAL A 6 -0.72 12.00 -2.60
N LYS A 7 -0.13 13.20 -2.65
CA LYS A 7 1.16 13.46 -2.00
C LYS A 7 1.08 13.33 -0.49
N ILE A 8 0.01 13.83 0.14
CA ILE A 8 -0.22 13.70 1.59
C ILE A 8 -0.33 12.22 1.97
N ALA A 9 -1.15 11.45 1.26
CA ALA A 9 -1.32 10.02 1.52
C ALA A 9 -0.02 9.22 1.34
N ILE A 10 0.74 9.49 0.27
CA ILE A 10 2.06 8.87 0.08
C ILE A 10 3.02 9.27 1.21
N GLY A 11 2.98 10.53 1.65
CA GLY A 11 3.76 11.02 2.79
C GLY A 11 3.43 10.24 4.07
N ALA A 12 2.14 10.05 4.37
CA ALA A 12 1.69 9.26 5.51
C ALA A 12 2.15 7.79 5.44
N ILE A 13 2.07 7.16 4.26
CA ILE A 13 2.55 5.78 4.08
C ILE A 13 4.07 5.70 4.26
N LYS A 14 4.82 6.67 3.76
CA LYS A 14 6.29 6.73 3.95
C LYS A 14 6.67 6.95 5.41
N PHE A 15 5.93 7.81 6.12
CA PHE A 15 6.09 8.02 7.56
C PHE A 15 5.84 6.72 8.31
N TYR A 16 4.73 6.04 8.05
CA TYR A 16 4.44 4.72 8.59
C TYR A 16 5.57 3.72 8.30
N ARG A 17 6.07 3.66 7.06
CA ARG A 17 7.18 2.76 6.68
C ARG A 17 8.48 3.08 7.42
N ARG A 18 8.74 4.34 7.75
CA ARG A 18 9.98 4.75 8.42
C ARG A 18 9.94 4.58 9.93
N PHE A 19 8.81 4.84 10.56
CA PHE A 19 8.70 4.89 12.03
C PHE A 19 7.99 3.66 12.62
N VAL A 20 7.02 3.09 11.91
CA VAL A 20 6.20 1.98 12.42
C VAL A 20 6.72 0.65 11.90
N SER A 21 6.95 0.54 10.59
CA SER A 21 7.38 -0.74 9.99
C SER A 21 8.63 -1.39 10.59
N PRO A 22 9.66 -0.68 11.08
CA PRO A 22 10.83 -1.33 11.70
C PRO A 22 10.53 -2.03 13.03
N VAL A 23 9.44 -1.64 13.68
CA VAL A 23 9.02 -2.19 15.00
C VAL A 23 8.21 -3.48 14.82
N PHE A 24 7.68 -3.72 13.62
CA PHE A 24 6.86 -4.90 13.31
C PHE A 24 7.59 -5.87 12.37
N PRO A 25 7.40 -7.18 12.53
CA PRO A 25 7.93 -8.15 11.58
C PRO A 25 7.33 -7.96 10.19
N HIS A 26 8.08 -8.36 9.16
CA HIS A 26 7.60 -8.32 7.78
C HIS A 26 6.50 -9.37 7.57
N THR A 27 5.23 -8.94 7.70
CA THR A 27 4.04 -9.81 7.61
C THR A 27 3.35 -9.78 6.25
N CYS A 28 3.81 -8.93 5.33
CA CYS A 28 3.23 -8.85 3.99
C CYS A 28 3.42 -10.16 3.23
N ARG A 29 2.30 -10.79 2.85
CA ARG A 29 2.28 -12.02 2.03
C ARG A 29 2.54 -11.77 0.55
N PHE A 30 2.42 -10.52 0.13
CA PHE A 30 2.42 -10.10 -1.26
C PHE A 30 3.69 -9.34 -1.63
N TYR A 31 4.16 -9.52 -2.86
CA TYR A 31 5.23 -8.72 -3.47
C TYR A 31 4.69 -7.96 -4.69
N PRO A 32 4.96 -6.65 -4.82
CA PRO A 32 5.57 -5.79 -3.81
C PRO A 32 4.66 -5.65 -2.57
N THR A 33 5.23 -5.20 -1.44
CA THR A 33 4.52 -5.12 -0.15
C THR A 33 3.26 -4.26 -0.23
N CYS A 34 2.29 -4.44 0.69
CA CYS A 34 1.06 -3.63 0.70
C CYS A 34 1.33 -2.13 0.73
N SER A 35 2.36 -1.67 1.45
CA SER A 35 2.75 -0.25 1.50
C SER A 35 3.29 0.28 0.17
N GLU A 36 4.14 -0.50 -0.51
CA GLU A 36 4.70 -0.17 -1.83
C GLU A 36 3.59 -0.17 -2.90
N TYR A 37 2.76 -1.21 -2.90
CA TYR A 37 1.57 -1.32 -3.75
C TYR A 37 0.65 -0.11 -3.56
N SER A 38 0.43 0.32 -2.32
CA SER A 38 -0.44 1.47 -2.03
C SER A 38 0.14 2.76 -2.61
N ILE A 39 1.46 2.97 -2.51
CA ILE A 39 2.12 4.13 -3.10
C ILE A 39 1.98 4.11 -4.63
N GLU A 40 2.20 2.97 -5.28
CA GLU A 40 2.04 2.82 -6.73
C GLU A 40 0.59 3.02 -7.18
N ALA A 41 -0.37 2.42 -6.47
CA ALA A 41 -1.79 2.53 -6.78
C ALA A 41 -2.28 3.98 -6.65
N LEU A 42 -1.84 4.69 -5.62
CA LEU A 42 -2.14 6.11 -5.43
C LEU A 42 -1.51 6.99 -6.52
N LYS A 43 -0.29 6.69 -6.97
CA LYS A 43 0.37 7.40 -8.07
C LYS A 43 -0.34 7.17 -9.41
N LYS A 44 -0.76 5.94 -9.69
CA LYS A 44 -1.33 5.55 -10.99
C LYS A 44 -2.82 5.89 -11.12
N TYR A 45 -3.61 5.61 -10.08
CA TYR A 45 -5.07 5.72 -10.12
C TYR A 45 -5.63 6.93 -9.36
N GLY A 46 -4.78 7.67 -8.65
CA GLY A 46 -5.20 8.79 -7.79
C GLY A 46 -5.75 8.34 -6.44
N ILE A 47 -6.22 9.30 -5.63
CA ILE A 47 -6.56 9.04 -4.21
C ILE A 47 -7.72 8.05 -4.04
N PHE A 48 -8.82 8.18 -4.79
CA PHE A 48 -10.00 7.32 -4.59
C PHE A 48 -9.77 5.88 -5.07
N LYS A 49 -9.46 5.70 -6.37
CA LYS A 49 -9.22 4.37 -6.95
C LYS A 49 -7.96 3.71 -6.37
N GLY A 50 -6.93 4.49 -6.09
CA GLY A 50 -5.71 4.01 -5.45
C GLY A 50 -5.96 3.51 -4.02
N SER A 51 -6.70 4.28 -3.21
CA SER A 51 -7.08 3.84 -1.86
C SER A 51 -7.95 2.59 -1.89
N LEU A 52 -8.94 2.50 -2.78
CA LEU A 52 -9.79 1.31 -2.88
C LEU A 52 -8.98 0.04 -3.18
N LYS A 53 -8.05 0.12 -4.15
CA LYS A 53 -7.15 -1.01 -4.47
C LYS A 53 -6.22 -1.35 -3.31
N SER A 54 -5.71 -0.34 -2.61
CA SER A 54 -4.83 -0.49 -1.45
C SER A 54 -5.53 -1.19 -0.28
N VAL A 55 -6.75 -0.75 0.05
CA VAL A 55 -7.57 -1.36 1.11
C VAL A 55 -7.89 -2.81 0.78
N TRP A 56 -8.33 -3.08 -0.46
CA TRP A 56 -8.60 -4.45 -0.90
C TRP A 56 -7.37 -5.36 -0.82
N ARG A 57 -6.19 -4.83 -1.13
CA ARG A 57 -4.91 -5.53 -0.99
C ARG A 57 -4.60 -5.88 0.47
N ILE A 58 -4.80 -4.93 1.39
CA ILE A 58 -4.55 -5.11 2.82
C ILE A 58 -5.48 -6.18 3.40
N VAL A 59 -6.78 -6.14 3.07
CA VAL A 59 -7.77 -7.13 3.53
C VAL A 59 -7.37 -8.55 3.10
N ARG A 60 -6.86 -8.70 1.87
CA ARG A 60 -6.38 -9.99 1.36
C ARG A 60 -5.02 -10.40 1.92
N CYS A 61 -4.27 -9.50 2.53
CA CYS A 61 -2.93 -9.76 3.06
C CYS A 61 -3.00 -10.38 4.46
N ASN A 62 -3.46 -11.62 4.54
CA ASN A 62 -3.57 -12.38 5.78
C ASN A 62 -3.05 -13.83 5.57
N PRO A 63 -2.79 -14.60 6.63
CA PRO A 63 -2.21 -15.95 6.54
C PRO A 63 -3.03 -16.98 5.74
N LEU A 64 -4.34 -16.74 5.55
CA LEU A 64 -5.21 -17.61 4.73
C LEU A 64 -5.04 -17.34 3.23
N ASN A 65 -4.28 -16.32 2.86
CA ASN A 65 -3.91 -16.05 1.48
C ASN A 65 -2.47 -16.54 1.22
N PRO A 66 -2.23 -17.38 0.20
CA PRO A 66 -0.88 -17.81 -0.16
C PRO A 66 0.02 -16.62 -0.53
N GLY A 67 -0.55 -15.48 -0.89
CA GLY A 67 0.21 -14.30 -1.26
C GLY A 67 0.80 -14.41 -2.67
N GLY A 68 1.95 -13.79 -2.90
CA GLY A 68 2.69 -13.88 -4.16
C GLY A 68 2.85 -12.56 -4.92
N TYR A 69 3.25 -12.66 -6.19
CA TYR A 69 3.52 -11.50 -7.03
C TYR A 69 2.24 -10.88 -7.59
N ASP A 70 1.89 -9.66 -7.15
CA ASP A 70 0.77 -8.90 -7.71
C ASP A 70 1.09 -7.38 -7.65
N PRO A 71 1.84 -6.89 -8.65
CA PRO A 71 2.18 -5.48 -8.81
C PRO A 71 1.00 -4.68 -9.36
N VAL A 72 1.07 -3.35 -9.21
CA VAL A 72 0.04 -2.46 -9.73
C VAL A 72 0.09 -2.43 -11.27
N ARG A 73 -0.90 -3.06 -11.90
CA ARG A 73 -1.09 -3.06 -13.37
C ARG A 73 -1.59 -1.75 -13.92
#